data_AF-A0A8C0QNS5-F1
#
_entry.id   AF-A0A8C0QNS5-F1
#
_cell.length_a   1.000
_cell.length_b   1.000
_cell.length_c   1.000
_cell.angle_alpha   90.00
_cell.angle_beta   90.00
_cell.angle_gamma   90.00
#
_symmetry.space_group_name_H-M   'P 1'
#
loop_
_entity.id
_entity.type
_entity.pdbx_description
1 polymer ?
#
loop_
_entity_poly.entity_id
_entity_poly.type
_entity_poly.pdbx_seq_one_letter_code
_entity_poly.pdbx_strand_id
1 'polypeptide(L)'
;MEEGRGDNFYGVSTNRLKMELLKEIHLKDIVQLSMLEIRHKIAELEAKLNTDDEGGEWKGRYETQLEKQIVSLEEKMEKIHRNPSDRLSSIRSV
;
A
#
# COMPACT_ATOMS: atom_id res chain seq x y z
N MET A 1 -19.64 27.66 50.40
CA MET A 1 -19.03 26.62 51.25
C MET A 1 -18.75 25.44 50.34
N GLU A 2 -17.51 25.31 49.87
CA GLU A 2 -17.09 24.15 49.07
C GLU A 2 -16.94 22.96 50.01
N GLU A 3 -17.86 22.01 49.89
CA GLU A 3 -17.78 20.73 50.57
C GLU A 3 -16.67 19.93 49.89
N GLY A 4 -15.52 19.86 50.55
CA GLY A 4 -14.40 19.03 50.14
C GLY A 4 -14.87 17.59 50.01
N ARG A 5 -15.04 17.14 48.77
CA ARG A 5 -15.24 15.73 48.42
C ARG A 5 -13.94 15.00 48.73
N GLY A 6 -13.72 14.71 50.01
CA GLY A 6 -12.63 13.88 50.46
C GLY A 6 -12.85 12.49 49.91
N ASP A 7 -12.09 12.12 48.88
CA ASP A 7 -11.97 10.74 48.47
C ASP A 7 -11.51 9.94 49.69
N ASN A 8 -12.42 9.12 50.21
CA ASN A 8 -12.21 8.40 51.45
C ASN A 8 -11.25 7.23 51.20
N PHE A 9 -9.95 7.45 51.38
CA PHE A 9 -8.90 6.44 51.24
C PHE A 9 -8.90 5.35 52.34
N TYR A 10 -9.83 5.41 53.31
CA TYR A 10 -9.91 4.49 54.46
C TYR A 10 -10.08 3.00 54.11
N GLY A 11 -10.35 2.65 52.86
CA GLY A 11 -10.49 1.25 52.39
C GLY A 11 -9.35 0.73 51.52
N VAL A 12 -8.33 1.55 51.22
CA VAL A 12 -7.24 1.16 50.32
C VAL A 12 -6.03 0.75 51.15
N SER A 13 -5.94 -0.54 51.46
CA SER A 13 -4.72 -1.10 52.04
C SER A 13 -3.57 -1.02 51.04
N THR A 14 -2.36 -0.73 51.51
CA THR A 14 -1.12 -0.81 50.73
C THR A 14 -1.00 -2.13 49.96
N ASN A 15 -1.52 -3.24 50.51
CA ASN A 15 -1.51 -4.54 49.84
C ASN A 15 -2.43 -4.57 48.60
N ARG A 16 -3.56 -3.87 48.65
CA ARG A 16 -4.46 -3.74 47.49
C ARG A 16 -3.78 -2.98 46.35
N LEU A 17 -3.10 -1.86 46.66
CA LEU A 17 -2.35 -1.10 45.67
C LEU A 17 -1.21 -1.91 45.04
N LYS A 18 -0.49 -2.71 45.84
CA LYS A 18 0.54 -3.62 45.32
C LYS A 18 -0.02 -4.64 44.33
N MET A 19 -1.20 -5.19 44.63
CA MET A 19 -1.87 -6.16 43.75
C MET A 19 -2.33 -5.50 42.44
N GLU A 20 -2.93 -4.31 42.51
CA GLU A 20 -3.35 -3.54 41.34
C GLU A 20 -2.13 -3.17 40.46
N LEU A 21 -1.02 -2.74 41.07
CA LEU A 21 0.22 -2.43 40.35
C LEU A 21 0.79 -3.65 39.62
N LEU A 22 0.84 -4.82 40.25
CA LEU A 22 1.31 -6.05 39.61
C LEU A 22 0.45 -6.44 38.41
N LYS A 23 -0.88 -6.31 38.54
CA LYS A 23 -1.81 -6.54 37.44
C LYS A 23 -1.55 -5.57 36.28
N GLU A 24 -1.37 -4.29 36.59
CA GLU A 24 -1.12 -3.26 35.57
C GLU A 24 0.20 -3.50 34.84
N ILE A 25 1.27 -3.90 35.56
CA ILE A 25 2.55 -4.29 34.95
C ILE A 25 2.36 -5.46 33.99
N HIS A 26 1.65 -6.51 34.42
CA HIS A 26 1.42 -7.67 33.57
C HIS A 26 0.60 -7.34 32.31
N LEU A 27 -0.45 -6.53 32.44
CA LEU A 27 -1.25 -6.06 31.30
C LEU A 27 -0.41 -5.22 30.34
N LYS A 28 0.45 -4.34 30.88
CA LYS A 28 1.39 -3.56 30.09
C LYS A 28 2.34 -4.46 29.29
N ASP A 29 2.89 -5.50 29.90
CA ASP A 29 3.78 -6.44 29.22
C ASP A 29 3.07 -7.15 28.05
N ILE A 30 1.81 -7.59 28.25
CA ILE A 30 0.99 -8.20 27.19
C ILE A 30 0.77 -7.22 26.04
N VAL A 31 0.39 -5.98 26.34
CA VAL A 31 0.17 -4.96 25.31
C VAL A 31 1.45 -4.65 24.54
N GLN A 32 2.60 -4.60 25.22
CA GLN A 32 3.90 -4.40 24.59
C GLN A 32 4.25 -5.54 23.62
N LEU A 33 3.98 -6.80 24.00
CA LEU A 33 4.16 -7.95 23.12
C LEU A 33 3.24 -7.86 21.89
N SER A 34 1.96 -7.59 22.08
CA SER A 34 1.02 -7.43 20.96
C SER A 34 1.40 -6.27 20.03
N MET A 35 1.91 -5.16 20.58
CA MET A 35 2.39 -4.05 19.76
C MET A 35 3.61 -4.46 18.91
N LEU A 36 4.51 -5.27 19.46
CA LEU A 36 5.65 -5.79 18.72
C LEU A 36 5.21 -6.75 17.59
N GLU A 37 4.26 -7.63 17.87
CA GLU A 37 3.66 -8.52 16.86
C GLU A 37 2.98 -7.73 15.73
N ILE A 38 2.22 -6.69 16.07
CA ILE A 38 1.57 -5.82 15.08
C ILE A 38 2.60 -5.09 14.23
N ARG A 39 3.65 -4.51 14.84
CA ARG A 39 4.73 -3.84 14.11
C ARG A 39 5.44 -4.79 13.16
N HIS A 40 5.72 -6.01 13.62
CA HIS A 40 6.31 -7.05 12.77
C HIS A 40 5.37 -7.40 11.61
N LYS A 41 4.07 -7.53 11.86
CA LYS A 41 3.09 -7.84 10.82
C LYS A 41 2.97 -6.72 9.79
N ILE A 42 3.01 -5.46 10.22
CA ILE A 42 3.03 -4.31 9.31
C ILE A 42 4.27 -4.37 8.42
N ALA A 43 5.46 -4.57 8.97
CA ALA A 43 6.69 -4.66 8.19
C ALA A 43 6.66 -5.81 7.17
N GLU A 44 6.10 -6.98 7.53
CA GLU A 44 5.91 -8.11 6.62
C GLU A 44 4.96 -7.75 5.46
N LEU A 45 3.86 -7.05 5.76
CA LEU A 45 2.88 -6.64 4.75
C LEU A 45 3.43 -5.54 3.83
N GLU A 46 4.16 -4.56 4.37
CA GLU A 46 4.83 -3.53 3.59
C GLU A 46 5.86 -4.12 2.63
N ALA A 47 6.66 -5.08 3.09
CA ALA A 47 7.61 -5.79 2.24
C ALA A 47 6.92 -6.55 1.10
N LYS A 48 5.81 -7.25 1.41
CA LYS A 48 5.00 -7.96 0.41
C LYS A 48 4.38 -7.01 -0.62
N LEU A 49 3.84 -5.88 -0.18
CA LEU A 49 3.27 -4.87 -1.07
C LEU A 49 4.33 -4.31 -2.01
N ASN A 50 5.55 -4.08 -1.50
CA ASN A 50 6.65 -3.58 -2.33
C ASN A 50 7.13 -4.62 -3.36
N THR A 51 7.01 -5.92 -3.07
CA THR A 51 7.30 -6.98 -4.05
C THR A 51 6.18 -7.24 -5.04
N ASP A 52 4.94 -6.83 -4.73
CA ASP A 52 3.77 -6.98 -5.62
C ASP A 52 3.79 -6.00 -6.81
N ASP A 53 4.85 -5.18 -6.94
CA ASP A 53 5.15 -4.33 -8.10
C ASP A 53 5.39 -5.15 -9.39
N GLU A 54 5.70 -6.46 -9.27
CA GLU A 54 5.67 -7.39 -10.41
C GLU A 54 4.26 -7.46 -11.06
N GLY A 55 3.20 -7.22 -10.28
CA GLY A 55 1.84 -7.03 -10.78
C GLY A 55 1.66 -5.74 -11.60
N GLY A 56 2.54 -4.75 -11.46
CA GLY A 56 2.59 -3.56 -12.32
C GLY A 56 3.35 -3.82 -13.62
N GLU A 57 4.37 -4.67 -13.60
CA GLU A 57 5.24 -4.89 -14.77
C GLU A 57 4.51 -5.49 -15.97
N TRP A 58 3.65 -6.50 -15.77
CA TRP A 58 2.92 -7.11 -16.88
C TRP A 58 1.95 -6.12 -17.53
N LYS A 59 1.35 -5.24 -16.71
CA LYS A 59 0.45 -4.18 -17.19
C LYS A 59 1.23 -3.17 -18.04
N GLY A 60 2.40 -2.71 -17.59
CA GLY A 60 3.24 -1.80 -18.37
C GLY A 60 3.73 -2.41 -19.69
N ARG A 61 4.09 -3.70 -19.69
CA ARG A 61 4.46 -4.43 -20.93
C ARG A 61 3.27 -4.53 -21.89
N TYR A 62 2.08 -4.80 -21.36
CA TYR A 62 0.86 -4.91 -22.16
C TYR A 62 0.44 -3.56 -22.74
N GLU A 63 0.49 -2.49 -21.95
CA GLU A 63 0.24 -1.10 -22.41
C GLU A 63 1.20 -0.71 -23.53
N THR A 64 2.50 -0.98 -23.37
CA THR A 64 3.52 -0.74 -24.42
C THR A 64 3.23 -1.53 -25.70
N GLN A 65 2.75 -2.77 -25.59
CA GLN A 65 2.39 -3.59 -26.74
C GLN A 65 1.19 -2.99 -27.50
N LEU A 66 0.17 -2.51 -26.77
CA LEU A 66 -0.99 -1.85 -27.36
C LEU A 66 -0.60 -0.55 -28.07
N GLU A 67 0.24 0.29 -27.46
CA GLU A 67 0.75 1.52 -28.09
C GLU A 67 1.43 1.23 -29.42
N LYS A 68 2.32 0.23 -29.47
CA LYS A 68 2.98 -0.19 -30.72
C LYS A 68 1.99 -0.66 -31.78
N GLN A 69 0.94 -1.38 -31.36
CA GLN A 69 -0.10 -1.84 -32.29
C GLN A 69 -0.93 -0.68 -32.85
N ILE A 70 -1.28 0.30 -32.01
CA ILE A 70 -2.00 1.51 -32.43
C ILE A 70 -1.18 2.28 -33.45
N VAL A 71 0.09 2.59 -33.16
CA VAL A 71 0.97 3.31 -34.10
C VAL A 71 1.11 2.57 -35.43
N SER A 72 1.31 1.24 -35.39
CA SER A 72 1.38 0.42 -36.60
C SER A 72 0.08 0.46 -37.42
N LEU A 73 -1.09 0.50 -36.76
CA LEU A 73 -2.38 0.61 -37.44
C LEU A 73 -2.60 1.99 -38.04
N GLU A 74 -2.24 3.06 -37.33
CA GLU A 74 -2.28 4.42 -37.82
C GLU A 74 -1.40 4.61 -39.06
N GLU A 75 -0.16 4.10 -39.03
CA GLU A 75 0.74 4.10 -40.19
C GLU A 75 0.15 3.34 -41.40
N LYS A 76 -0.53 2.21 -41.16
CA LYS A 76 -1.19 1.45 -42.22
C LYS A 76 -2.39 2.20 -42.78
N MET A 77 -3.18 2.85 -41.94
CA MET A 77 -4.31 3.66 -42.37
C MET A 77 -3.84 4.85 -43.22
N GLU A 78 -2.77 5.54 -42.80
CA GLU A 78 -2.18 6.64 -43.56
C GLU A 78 -1.68 6.19 -44.94
N LYS A 79 -1.02 5.02 -45.02
CA LYS A 79 -0.61 4.42 -46.30
C LYS A 79 -1.79 4.09 -47.23
N ILE A 80 -2.94 3.72 -46.68
CA ILE A 80 -4.15 3.45 -47.45
C ILE A 80 -4.80 4.76 -47.91
N HIS A 81 -4.79 5.80 -47.07
CA HIS A 81 -5.39 7.10 -47.34
C HIS A 81 -4.59 7.93 -48.36
N ARG A 82 -3.27 7.71 -48.49
CA ARG A 82 -2.46 8.36 -49.52
C ARG A 82 -3.03 8.14 -50.93
N ASN A 83 -3.00 9.20 -51.73
CA ASN A 83 -3.41 9.19 -53.13
C ASN A 83 -2.67 8.07 -53.90
N PRO A 84 -3.35 7.31 -54.79
CA PRO A 84 -2.76 6.19 -55.54
C PRO A 84 -1.41 6.50 -56.22
N SER A 85 -1.22 7.73 -56.70
CA SER A 85 0.04 8.17 -57.30
C SER A 85 1.20 8.17 -56.29
N ASP A 86 0.94 8.59 -55.05
CA ASP A 86 1.92 8.67 -53.95
C ASP A 86 2.22 7.30 -53.35
N ARG A 87 1.28 6.35 -53.47
CA ARG A 87 1.50 4.95 -53.09
C ARG A 87 2.45 4.25 -54.07
N LEU A 88 2.34 4.58 -55.36
CA LEU A 88 3.18 4.01 -56.44
C LEU A 88 4.52 4.75 -56.61
N SER A 89 4.64 6.00 -56.17
CA SER A 89 5.92 6.74 -56.23
C SER A 89 7.01 6.09 -55.36
N SER A 90 6.65 5.56 -54.18
CA SER A 90 7.58 4.82 -53.30
C SER A 90 8.11 3.51 -53.90
N ILE A 91 7.44 2.95 -54.91
CA ILE A 91 7.86 1.73 -55.62
C ILE A 91 8.72 2.07 -56.84
N ARG A 92 8.51 3.25 -57.45
CA ARG A 92 9.20 3.70 -58.66
C ARG A 92 10.54 4.38 -58.42
N SER A 93 10.90 4.69 -57.17
CA SER A 93 12.17 5.36 -56.84
C SER A 93 13.29 4.38 -56.41
N VAL A 94 13.14 3.08 -56.69
CA VAL A 94 14.13 2.01 -56.44
C VAL A 94 14.54 1.42 -57.79
#